data_AF-A0A7S2IFY7-F1
#
_entry.id   AF-A0A7S2IFY7-F1
#
_cell.length_a   1.000
_cell.length_b   1.000
_cell.length_c   1.000
_cell.angle_alpha   90.00
_cell.angle_beta   90.00
_cell.angle_gamma   90.00
#
_symmetry.space_group_name_H-M   'P 1'
#
loop_
_entity.id
_entity.type
_entity.pdbx_description
1 polymer ?
#
loop_
_entity_poly.entity_id
_entity_poly.type
_entity_poly.pdbx_seq_one_letter_code
_entity_poly.pdbx_strand_id
1 'polypeptide(L)'
;TLLSEQARVAYLSRCAELSMGLPVRMTKPAVLRQFRLLEDCLRLDYHPTTLPSSVQIWLQNLRTEADAQDVIEPAQLSPVEEDILRVLREEMDVAVTPTIQDGILSLRLVMGKTVLEVLDASTDFYITPAMGGQKLLRADTKLRQRLLWRRGWRLLTLVEDEWAKLKDDIYKKDLLEEVILGGPRRPSPIHGD
;
A
#
# COMPACT_ATOMS: atom_id res chain seq x y z
N THR A 1 -7.18 21.27 -1.90
CA THR A 1 -8.28 21.35 -2.88
C THR A 1 -8.40 20.06 -3.66
N LEU A 2 -9.47 19.29 -3.43
CA LEU A 2 -9.81 18.13 -4.26
C LEU A 2 -10.35 18.65 -5.60
N LEU A 3 -9.74 18.25 -6.72
CA LEU A 3 -10.29 18.53 -8.05
C LEU A 3 -11.74 18.05 -8.13
N SER A 4 -12.64 18.79 -8.79
CA SER A 4 -14.00 18.31 -9.07
C SER A 4 -13.95 17.06 -9.93
N GLU A 5 -14.98 16.22 -9.86
CA GLU A 5 -15.05 14.98 -10.65
C GLU A 5 -14.92 15.25 -12.15
N GLN A 6 -15.60 16.28 -12.64
CA GLN A 6 -15.52 16.75 -14.02
C GLN A 6 -14.10 17.19 -14.41
N ALA A 7 -13.39 17.93 -13.53
CA ALA A 7 -12.02 18.35 -13.80
C ALA A 7 -11.05 17.15 -13.83
N ARG A 8 -11.28 16.13 -13.00
CA ARG A 8 -10.49 14.88 -13.02
C ARG A 8 -10.74 14.08 -14.29
N VAL A 9 -11.99 13.91 -14.71
CA VAL A 9 -12.32 13.20 -15.95
C VAL A 9 -11.74 13.93 -17.18
N ALA A 10 -11.80 15.27 -17.20
CA ALA A 10 -11.20 16.07 -18.28
C ALA A 10 -9.68 15.91 -18.33
N TYR A 11 -9.01 15.93 -17.17
CA TYR A 11 -7.57 15.71 -17.08
C TYR A 11 -7.17 14.31 -17.56
N LEU A 12 -7.86 13.26 -17.09
CA LEU A 12 -7.59 11.88 -17.49
C LEU A 12 -7.85 11.65 -18.98
N SER A 13 -8.92 12.24 -19.53
CA SER A 13 -9.23 12.21 -20.96
C SER A 13 -8.12 12.85 -21.77
N ARG A 14 -7.57 13.98 -21.29
CA ARG A 14 -6.45 14.65 -21.95
C ARG A 14 -5.18 13.81 -21.92
N CYS A 15 -4.89 13.14 -20.81
CA CYS A 15 -3.76 12.20 -20.73
C CYS A 15 -3.90 11.03 -21.72
N ALA A 16 -5.10 10.48 -21.85
CA ALA A 16 -5.41 9.41 -22.79
C ALA A 16 -5.31 9.87 -24.26
N GLU A 17 -5.87 11.04 -24.60
CA GLU A 17 -5.76 11.65 -25.94
C GLU A 17 -4.30 11.84 -26.37
N LEU A 18 -3.48 12.35 -25.45
CA LEU A 18 -2.05 12.58 -25.70
C LEU A 18 -1.24 11.29 -25.72
N SER A 19 -1.88 10.13 -25.53
CA SER A 19 -1.23 8.83 -25.38
C SER A 19 -0.02 8.95 -24.46
N MET A 20 -0.19 9.62 -23.31
CA MET A 20 0.88 9.73 -22.33
C MET A 20 1.20 8.32 -21.85
N GLY A 21 2.17 7.68 -22.50
CA GLY A 21 2.71 6.39 -22.12
C GLY A 21 3.59 6.55 -20.90
N LEU A 22 4.04 5.42 -20.36
CA LEU A 22 5.24 5.43 -19.52
C LEU A 22 6.36 6.04 -20.37
N PRO A 23 7.02 7.14 -19.95
CA PRO A 23 8.20 7.63 -20.63
C PRO A 23 9.14 6.45 -20.92
N VAL A 24 9.68 6.33 -22.13
CA VAL A 24 10.54 5.22 -22.60
C VAL A 24 11.73 4.92 -21.66
N ARG A 25 12.04 5.82 -20.71
CA ARG A 25 13.07 5.69 -19.67
C ARG A 25 12.55 5.27 -18.27
N MET A 26 11.26 4.94 -18.13
CA MET A 26 10.62 4.48 -16.89
C MET A 26 10.56 2.95 -16.80
N THR A 27 11.64 2.27 -17.18
CA THR A 27 11.85 0.84 -16.92
C THR A 27 12.24 0.55 -15.47
N LYS A 28 12.31 1.57 -14.61
CA LYS A 28 12.66 1.41 -13.19
C LYS A 28 11.46 0.77 -12.46
N PRO A 29 11.62 -0.40 -11.81
CA PRO A 29 10.53 -1.12 -11.16
C PRO A 29 9.73 -0.28 -10.15
N ALA A 30 10.39 0.59 -9.39
CA ALA A 30 9.74 1.47 -8.41
C ALA A 30 8.71 2.43 -9.05
N VAL A 31 8.99 2.90 -10.26
CA VAL A 31 8.12 3.84 -10.98
C VAL A 31 6.92 3.10 -11.56
N LEU A 32 7.15 1.92 -12.17
CA LEU A 32 6.09 1.03 -12.65
C LEU A 32 5.11 0.66 -11.53
N ARG A 33 5.62 0.36 -10.33
CA ARG A 33 4.79 0.10 -9.14
C ARG A 33 3.93 1.29 -8.73
N GLN A 34 4.46 2.51 -8.73
CA GLN A 34 3.67 3.71 -8.41
C GLN A 34 2.54 3.95 -9.43
N PHE A 35 2.79 3.72 -10.72
CA PHE A 35 1.76 3.84 -11.76
C PHE A 35 0.67 2.79 -11.61
N ARG A 36 1.02 1.54 -11.32
CA ARG A 36 0.04 0.46 -11.04
C ARG A 36 -0.84 0.79 -9.86
N LEU A 37 -0.26 1.27 -8.75
CA LEU A 37 -1.03 1.68 -7.58
C LEU A 37 -2.02 2.81 -7.92
N LEU A 38 -1.58 3.77 -8.74
CA LEU A 38 -2.45 4.87 -9.19
C LEU A 38 -3.58 4.36 -10.09
N GLU A 39 -3.27 3.47 -11.04
CA GLU A 39 -4.24 2.86 -11.96
C GLU A 39 -5.31 2.07 -11.22
N ASP A 40 -4.91 1.18 -10.31
CA ASP A 40 -5.82 0.42 -9.47
C ASP A 40 -6.69 1.35 -8.59
N CYS A 41 -6.11 2.43 -8.05
CA CYS A 41 -6.88 3.42 -7.30
C CYS A 41 -7.91 4.12 -8.17
N LEU A 42 -7.54 4.53 -9.39
CA LEU A 42 -8.46 5.17 -10.33
C LEU A 42 -9.61 4.23 -10.72
N ARG A 43 -9.35 2.94 -10.97
CA ARG A 43 -10.39 1.95 -11.27
C ARG A 43 -11.35 1.73 -10.10
N LEU A 44 -10.82 1.72 -8.88
CA LEU A 44 -11.64 1.56 -7.68
C LEU A 44 -12.42 2.83 -7.31
N ASP A 45 -11.86 4.02 -7.59
CA ASP A 45 -12.51 5.32 -7.36
C ASP A 45 -13.60 5.60 -8.39
N TYR A 46 -13.34 5.26 -9.64
CA TYR A 46 -14.20 5.51 -10.77
C TYR A 46 -14.65 4.18 -11.35
N HIS A 47 -15.56 3.47 -10.67
CA HIS A 47 -16.16 2.22 -11.17
C HIS A 47 -16.17 2.19 -12.71
N PRO A 48 -15.76 1.10 -13.36
CA PRO A 48 -15.38 1.08 -14.79
C PRO A 48 -16.47 1.57 -15.77
N THR A 49 -17.65 1.94 -15.30
CA THR A 49 -18.75 2.57 -16.04
C THR A 49 -18.73 4.11 -16.06
N THR A 50 -17.91 4.81 -15.27
CA THR A 50 -17.90 6.30 -15.21
C THR A 50 -16.72 6.96 -15.94
N LEU A 51 -15.70 6.20 -16.35
CA LEU A 51 -14.60 6.73 -17.16
C LEU A 51 -14.93 6.65 -18.65
N PRO A 52 -14.54 7.64 -19.47
CA PRO A 52 -14.63 7.53 -20.93
C PRO A 52 -13.87 6.30 -21.46
N SER A 53 -14.39 5.66 -22.50
CA SER A 53 -13.79 4.43 -23.05
C SER A 53 -12.34 4.61 -23.49
N SER A 54 -11.97 5.80 -23.98
CA SER A 54 -10.58 6.14 -24.32
C SER A 54 -9.65 6.07 -23.11
N VAL A 55 -10.10 6.55 -21.95
CA VAL A 55 -9.35 6.48 -20.68
C VAL A 55 -9.25 5.03 -20.20
N GLN A 56 -10.31 4.24 -20.31
CA GLN A 56 -10.28 2.82 -19.92
C GLN A 56 -9.28 2.01 -20.74
N ILE A 57 -9.27 2.22 -22.07
CA ILE A 57 -8.33 1.58 -22.99
C ILE A 57 -6.90 2.03 -22.70
N TRP A 58 -6.68 3.33 -22.47
CA TRP A 58 -5.37 3.87 -22.11
C TRP A 58 -4.83 3.27 -20.80
N LEU A 59 -5.65 3.21 -19.74
CA LEU A 59 -5.27 2.57 -18.48
C LEU A 59 -4.98 1.07 -18.66
N GLN A 60 -5.74 0.37 -19.50
CA GLN A 60 -5.49 -1.04 -19.81
C GLN A 60 -4.16 -1.26 -20.54
N ASN A 61 -3.82 -0.39 -21.49
CA ASN A 61 -2.55 -0.46 -22.21
C ASN A 61 -1.36 -0.18 -21.28
N LEU A 62 -1.47 0.84 -20.42
CA LEU A 62 -0.45 1.12 -19.40
C LEU A 62 -0.24 -0.05 -18.44
N ARG A 63 -1.32 -0.69 -18.00
CA ARG A 63 -1.23 -1.90 -17.17
C ARG A 63 -0.50 -3.03 -17.90
N THR A 64 -0.86 -3.28 -19.15
CA THR A 64 -0.25 -4.34 -19.97
C THR A 64 1.26 -4.08 -20.17
N GLU A 65 1.64 -2.82 -20.40
CA GLU A 65 3.04 -2.41 -20.51
C GLU A 65 3.81 -2.58 -19.20
N ALA A 66 3.21 -2.20 -18.07
CA ALA A 66 3.80 -2.42 -16.75
C ALA A 66 3.94 -3.91 -16.41
N ASP A 67 2.93 -4.73 -16.75
CA ASP A 67 2.91 -6.19 -16.60
C ASP A 67 4.00 -6.88 -17.42
N ALA A 68 4.34 -6.35 -18.60
CA ALA A 68 5.43 -6.88 -19.41
C ALA A 68 6.83 -6.56 -18.85
N GLN A 69 6.99 -5.50 -18.05
CA GLN A 69 8.30 -5.01 -17.61
C GLN A 69 8.63 -5.29 -16.14
N ASP A 70 7.65 -5.59 -15.30
CA ASP A 70 7.86 -5.81 -13.86
C ASP A 70 7.71 -7.29 -13.51
N VAL A 71 8.85 -7.96 -13.30
CA VAL A 71 8.88 -9.29 -12.68
C VAL A 71 8.53 -9.08 -11.20
N ILE A 72 7.29 -9.42 -10.84
CA ILE A 72 6.87 -9.41 -9.44
C ILE A 72 7.52 -10.63 -8.78
N GLU A 73 8.73 -10.45 -8.27
CA GLU A 73 9.35 -11.43 -7.40
C GLU A 73 8.74 -11.32 -6.00
N PRO A 74 8.37 -12.45 -5.37
CA PRO A 74 7.94 -12.43 -3.98
C PRO A 74 9.10 -11.91 -3.12
N ALA A 75 8.93 -10.71 -2.59
CA ALA A 75 9.91 -10.13 -1.68
C ALA A 75 10.06 -11.04 -0.46
N GLN A 76 11.31 -11.36 -0.13
CA GLN A 76 11.63 -12.05 1.13
C GLN A 76 11.21 -11.18 2.31
N LEU A 77 10.89 -11.84 3.42
CA LEU A 77 10.60 -11.13 4.67
C LEU A 77 11.87 -10.42 5.15
N SER A 78 11.70 -9.23 5.73
CA SER A 78 12.78 -8.56 6.45
C SER A 78 13.11 -9.33 7.74
N PRO A 79 14.30 -9.13 8.34
CA PRO A 79 14.63 -9.77 9.62
C PRO A 79 13.60 -9.48 10.73
N VAL A 80 12.99 -8.29 10.73
CA VAL A 80 11.92 -7.94 11.67
C VAL A 80 10.64 -8.70 11.36
N GLU A 81 10.28 -8.85 10.09
CA GLU A 81 9.11 -9.65 9.69
C GLU A 81 9.30 -11.13 9.99
N GLU A 82 10.52 -11.66 9.86
CA GLU A 82 10.84 -13.04 10.25
C GLU A 82 10.70 -13.26 11.76
N ASP A 83 11.18 -12.32 12.57
CA ASP A 83 11.02 -12.40 14.03
C ASP A 83 9.55 -12.23 14.46
N ILE A 84 8.79 -11.35 13.82
CA ILE A 84 7.34 -11.24 14.04
C ILE A 84 6.64 -12.55 13.65
N LEU A 85 7.00 -13.14 12.51
CA LEU A 85 6.46 -14.42 12.06
C LEU A 85 6.75 -15.53 13.07
N ARG A 86 7.97 -15.57 13.62
CA ARG A 86 8.37 -16.50 14.68
C ARG A 86 7.50 -16.31 15.92
N VAL A 87 7.41 -15.10 16.47
CA VAL A 87 6.61 -14.83 17.69
C VAL A 87 5.14 -15.19 17.46
N LEU A 88 4.54 -14.78 16.33
CA LEU A 88 3.14 -15.09 16.03
C LEU A 88 2.88 -16.61 16.00
N ARG A 89 3.79 -17.40 15.42
CA ARG A 89 3.61 -18.85 15.28
C ARG A 89 3.98 -19.63 16.53
N GLU A 90 5.16 -19.37 17.07
CA GLU A 90 5.75 -20.19 18.14
C GLU A 90 5.24 -19.78 19.52
N GLU A 91 5.04 -18.48 19.74
CA GLU A 91 4.69 -17.95 21.06
C GLU A 91 3.19 -17.68 21.24
N MET A 92 2.46 -17.47 20.14
CA MET A 92 1.04 -17.08 20.15
C MET A 92 0.13 -18.10 19.44
N ASP A 93 0.68 -19.13 18.80
CA ASP A 93 -0.07 -20.15 18.04
C ASP A 93 -1.03 -19.55 16.97
N VAL A 94 -0.61 -18.45 16.34
CA VAL A 94 -1.36 -17.79 15.28
C VAL A 94 -0.98 -18.37 13.92
N ALA A 95 -1.99 -18.79 13.16
CA ALA A 95 -1.82 -19.22 11.78
C ALA A 95 -1.48 -18.02 10.87
N VAL A 96 -0.21 -17.89 10.48
CA VAL A 96 0.29 -16.84 9.59
C VAL A 96 0.81 -17.43 8.29
N THR A 97 0.36 -16.91 7.15
CA THR A 97 0.99 -17.13 5.84
C THR A 97 2.06 -16.06 5.61
N PRO A 98 3.34 -16.42 5.38
CA PRO A 98 4.44 -15.46 5.31
C PRO A 98 4.25 -14.42 4.20
N THR A 99 3.94 -14.88 2.99
CA THR A 99 3.76 -14.03 1.82
C THR A 99 2.63 -14.55 0.93
N ILE A 100 1.80 -13.65 0.42
CA ILE A 100 0.76 -13.93 -0.59
C ILE A 100 0.83 -12.86 -1.67
N GLN A 101 0.65 -13.26 -2.94
CA GLN A 101 0.48 -12.31 -4.04
C GLN A 101 -1.01 -12.03 -4.26
N ASP A 102 -1.41 -10.76 -4.18
CA ASP A 102 -2.76 -10.27 -4.50
C ASP A 102 -2.67 -9.20 -5.60
N GLY A 103 -2.78 -9.59 -6.87
CA GLY A 103 -2.63 -8.70 -8.00
C GLY A 103 -1.24 -8.04 -8.04
N ILE A 104 -1.18 -6.72 -7.90
CA ILE A 104 0.08 -5.95 -7.84
C ILE A 104 0.69 -5.88 -6.42
N LEU A 105 -0.01 -6.39 -5.41
CA LEU A 105 0.39 -6.29 -4.01
C LEU A 105 1.03 -7.60 -3.56
N SER A 106 2.27 -7.52 -3.09
CA SER A 106 2.87 -8.58 -2.28
C SER A 106 2.51 -8.32 -0.82
N LEU A 107 1.67 -9.20 -0.25
CA LEU A 107 1.20 -9.13 1.12
C LEU A 107 2.11 -9.98 1.99
N ARG A 108 2.50 -9.43 3.14
CA ARG A 108 3.37 -10.10 4.12
C ARG A 108 2.61 -10.31 5.42
N LEU A 109 2.95 -11.36 6.16
CA LEU A 109 2.38 -11.68 7.48
C LEU A 109 0.83 -11.73 7.47
N VAL A 110 0.28 -12.63 6.66
CA VAL A 110 -1.17 -12.73 6.43
C VAL A 110 -1.83 -13.69 7.44
N MET A 111 -2.83 -13.19 8.15
CA MET A 111 -3.64 -13.92 9.14
C MET A 111 -5.10 -13.95 8.67
N GLY A 112 -5.48 -14.96 7.86
CA GLY A 112 -6.79 -15.03 7.23
C GLY A 112 -7.02 -13.85 6.27
N LYS A 113 -7.98 -12.96 6.57
CA LYS A 113 -8.24 -11.71 5.80
C LYS A 113 -7.57 -10.47 6.42
N THR A 114 -6.59 -10.69 7.30
CA THR A 114 -5.81 -9.62 7.96
C THR A 114 -4.38 -9.65 7.45
N VAL A 115 -3.81 -8.47 7.19
CA VAL A 115 -2.40 -8.28 6.81
C VAL A 115 -1.74 -7.44 7.89
N LEU A 116 -0.60 -7.91 8.40
CA LEU A 116 0.26 -7.10 9.27
C LEU A 116 1.38 -6.47 8.44
N GLU A 117 1.37 -5.15 8.39
CA GLU A 117 2.32 -4.34 7.63
C GLU A 117 3.35 -3.73 8.58
N VAL A 118 4.61 -4.08 8.37
CA VAL A 118 5.75 -3.46 9.05
C VAL A 118 6.17 -2.22 8.26
N LEU A 119 6.19 -1.07 8.95
CA LEU A 119 6.51 0.24 8.40
C LEU A 119 7.93 0.65 8.79
N ASP A 120 8.75 0.96 7.79
CA ASP A 120 10.12 1.42 7.98
C ASP A 120 10.14 2.96 8.05
N ALA A 121 10.79 3.49 9.09
CA ALA A 121 10.88 4.91 9.35
C ALA A 121 11.47 5.74 8.20
N SER A 122 12.40 5.17 7.45
CA SER A 122 13.15 5.82 6.38
C SER A 122 12.40 5.84 5.05
N THR A 123 11.66 4.76 4.78
CA THR A 123 11.00 4.52 3.49
C THR A 123 9.51 4.84 3.54
N ASP A 124 8.78 4.55 4.62
CA ASP A 124 7.34 4.75 4.70
C ASP A 124 6.93 6.14 5.22
N PHE A 125 7.87 6.89 5.78
CA PHE A 125 7.58 8.20 6.37
C PHE A 125 8.43 9.34 5.78
N TYR A 126 7.91 10.55 5.90
CA TYR A 126 8.64 11.78 5.69
C TYR A 126 8.35 12.76 6.84
N ILE A 127 9.29 13.68 7.06
CA ILE A 127 9.15 14.74 8.05
C ILE A 127 8.83 16.03 7.31
N THR A 128 7.77 16.72 7.69
CA THR A 128 7.42 18.02 7.10
C THR A 128 7.62 19.16 8.11
N PRO A 129 8.40 20.21 7.75
CA PRO A 129 8.54 21.38 8.61
C PRO A 129 7.22 22.16 8.73
N ALA A 130 6.32 22.04 7.75
CA ALA A 130 5.03 22.74 7.76
C ALA A 130 4.08 22.30 8.88
N MET A 131 4.29 21.12 9.48
CA MET A 131 3.50 20.59 10.60
C MET A 131 4.39 20.42 11.85
N GLY A 132 5.31 21.35 12.09
CA GLY A 132 6.16 21.34 13.28
C GLY A 132 7.10 20.12 13.36
N GLY A 133 7.49 19.55 12.23
CA GLY A 133 8.37 18.37 12.20
C GLY A 133 7.66 17.04 12.45
N GLN A 134 6.33 16.98 12.31
CA GLN A 134 5.60 15.72 12.40
C GLN A 134 6.04 14.71 11.33
N LYS A 135 6.16 13.45 11.77
CA LYS A 135 6.40 12.28 10.92
C LYS A 135 5.08 11.83 10.29
N LEU A 136 5.00 11.88 8.96
CA LEU A 136 3.79 11.54 8.19
C LEU A 136 4.08 10.41 7.21
N LEU A 137 3.09 9.53 6.98
CA LEU A 137 3.20 8.48 5.97
C LEU A 137 3.33 9.07 4.57
N ARG A 138 4.25 8.51 3.77
CA ARG A 138 4.42 8.87 2.36
C ARG A 138 3.19 8.51 1.54
N ALA A 139 3.08 9.17 0.39
CA ALA A 139 1.90 9.05 -0.48
C ALA A 139 1.72 7.63 -1.04
N ASP A 140 2.81 6.96 -1.40
CA ASP A 140 2.83 5.58 -1.89
C ASP A 140 2.40 4.58 -0.83
N THR A 141 2.87 4.71 0.42
CA THR A 141 2.40 3.89 1.54
C THR A 141 0.90 4.08 1.76
N LYS A 142 0.42 5.33 1.84
CA LYS A 142 -1.02 5.63 1.98
C LYS A 142 -1.86 5.04 0.84
N LEU A 143 -1.36 5.11 -0.38
CA LEU A 143 -2.03 4.58 -1.57
C LEU A 143 -2.17 3.06 -1.49
N ARG A 144 -1.08 2.38 -1.14
CA ARG A 144 -1.04 0.92 -0.92
C ARG A 144 -2.01 0.49 0.17
N GLN A 145 -2.01 1.15 1.33
CA GLN A 145 -2.96 0.86 2.43
C GLN A 145 -4.42 1.04 2.00
N ARG A 146 -4.71 2.10 1.24
CA ARG A 146 -6.06 2.35 0.71
C ARG A 146 -6.51 1.25 -0.25
N LEU A 147 -5.61 0.74 -1.10
CA LEU A 147 -5.91 -0.39 -1.99
C LEU A 147 -6.23 -1.66 -1.21
N LEU A 148 -5.48 -1.95 -0.16
CA LEU A 148 -5.74 -3.10 0.71
C LEU A 148 -7.13 -3.05 1.31
N TRP A 149 -7.52 -1.90 1.89
CA TRP A 149 -8.86 -1.73 2.45
C TRP A 149 -9.96 -1.90 1.41
N ARG A 150 -9.77 -1.37 0.20
CA ARG A 150 -10.74 -1.50 -0.88
C ARG A 150 -10.89 -2.93 -1.40
N ARG A 151 -9.83 -3.71 -1.32
CA ARG A 151 -9.82 -5.16 -1.60
C ARG A 151 -10.30 -6.01 -0.41
N GLY A 152 -10.86 -5.36 0.61
CA GLY A 152 -11.47 -6.00 1.77
C GLY A 152 -10.47 -6.56 2.78
N TRP A 153 -9.19 -6.19 2.70
CA TRP A 153 -8.19 -6.60 3.68
C TRP A 153 -8.32 -5.76 4.95
N ARG A 154 -8.27 -6.44 6.11
CA ARG A 154 -8.02 -5.76 7.38
C ARG A 154 -6.52 -5.49 7.49
N LEU A 155 -6.15 -4.22 7.63
CA LEU A 155 -4.74 -3.83 7.78
C LEU A 155 -4.43 -3.55 9.24
N LEU A 156 -3.37 -4.19 9.73
CA LEU A 156 -2.68 -3.86 10.98
C LEU A 156 -1.32 -3.28 10.61
N THR A 157 -0.87 -2.25 11.34
CA THR A 157 0.40 -1.58 11.06
C THR A 157 1.26 -1.56 12.29
N LEU A 158 2.54 -1.84 12.14
CA LEU A 158 3.54 -1.79 13.21
C LEU A 158 4.78 -1.06 12.69
N VAL A 159 5.39 -0.18 13.50
CA VAL A 159 6.60 0.53 13.10
C VAL A 159 7.83 -0.32 13.46
N GLU A 160 8.74 -0.51 12.51
CA GLU A 160 9.93 -1.37 12.69
C GLU A 160 10.76 -0.97 13.92
N ASP A 161 10.99 0.34 14.10
CA ASP A 161 11.72 0.89 15.25
C ASP A 161 11.07 0.58 16.61
N GLU A 162 9.74 0.40 16.65
CA GLU A 162 9.03 0.05 17.87
C GLU A 162 9.27 -1.42 18.22
N TRP A 163 9.24 -2.31 17.21
CA TRP A 163 9.57 -3.72 17.38
C TRP A 163 11.02 -3.93 17.82
N ALA A 164 11.96 -3.26 17.15
CA ALA A 164 13.39 -3.44 17.38
C ALA A 164 13.84 -3.04 18.80
N LYS A 165 13.05 -2.24 19.51
CA LYS A 165 13.32 -1.86 20.92
C LYS A 165 12.95 -2.97 21.91
N LEU A 166 12.10 -3.91 21.52
CA LEU A 166 11.63 -5.00 22.37
C LEU A 166 12.63 -6.16 22.32
N LYS A 167 13.21 -6.49 23.48
CA LYS A 167 14.18 -7.58 23.60
C LYS A 167 13.55 -8.91 24.00
N ASP A 168 12.57 -8.87 24.90
CA ASP A 168 11.92 -10.06 25.43
C ASP A 168 10.63 -10.38 24.67
N ASP A 169 10.38 -11.67 24.46
CA ASP A 169 9.20 -12.13 23.72
C ASP A 169 7.88 -11.81 24.44
N ILE A 170 7.89 -11.67 25.77
CA ILE A 170 6.70 -11.26 26.53
C ILE A 170 6.18 -9.90 26.03
N TYR A 171 7.06 -8.90 25.91
CA TYR A 171 6.64 -7.57 25.46
C TYR A 171 6.26 -7.55 23.97
N LYS A 172 6.89 -8.41 23.15
CA LYS A 172 6.54 -8.58 21.74
C LYS A 172 5.14 -9.17 21.58
N LYS A 173 4.78 -10.15 22.41
CA LYS A 173 3.44 -10.73 22.46
C LYS A 173 2.42 -9.69 22.89
N ASP A 174 2.68 -8.96 23.97
CA ASP A 174 1.78 -7.91 24.46
C ASP A 174 1.49 -6.87 23.36
N LEU A 175 2.53 -6.44 22.63
CA LEU A 175 2.37 -5.51 21.50
C LEU A 175 1.55 -6.12 20.36
N LEU A 176 1.81 -7.38 19.97
CA LEU A 176 1.05 -8.04 18.91
C LEU A 176 -0.41 -8.25 19.31
N GLU A 177 -0.68 -8.62 20.55
CA GLU A 177 -2.04 -8.73 21.09
C GLU A 177 -2.75 -7.38 21.04
N GLU A 178 -2.10 -6.29 21.47
CA GLU A 178 -2.65 -4.94 21.37
C GLU A 178 -2.97 -4.59 19.91
N VAL A 179 -2.07 -4.87 18.97
CA VAL A 179 -2.26 -4.57 17.54
C VAL A 179 -3.39 -5.42 16.94
N ILE A 180 -3.48 -6.70 17.30
CA ILE A 180 -4.51 -7.63 16.80
C ILE A 180 -5.88 -7.31 17.40
N LEU A 181 -5.96 -6.94 18.68
CA LEU A 181 -7.20 -6.62 19.38
C LEU A 181 -7.67 -5.19 19.11
N GLY A 182 -6.75 -4.23 19.01
CA GLY A 182 -7.00 -2.79 18.86
C GLY A 182 -7.66 -2.40 17.54
N GLY A 183 -7.69 -3.29 16.54
CA GLY A 183 -8.37 -3.02 15.28
C GLY A 183 -7.63 -2.03 14.36
N PRO A 184 -8.09 -1.86 13.12
CA PRO A 184 -7.49 -0.90 12.21
C PRO A 184 -7.67 0.52 12.77
N ARG A 185 -6.56 1.22 13.02
CA ARG A 185 -6.58 2.69 13.16
C ARG A 185 -6.96 3.25 11.80
N ARG A 186 -8.26 3.45 11.54
CA ARG A 186 -8.71 4.21 10.36
C ARG A 186 -7.97 5.55 10.40
N PRO A 187 -7.31 5.98 9.32
CA PRO A 187 -6.83 7.35 9.26
C PRO A 187 -8.07 8.22 9.50
N SER A 188 -8.01 9.05 10.55
CA SER A 188 -9.07 10.03 10.81
C SER A 188 -9.36 10.75 9.49
N PRO A 189 -10.64 10.96 9.14
CA PRO A 189 -10.96 11.83 8.03
C PRO A 189 -10.30 13.16 8.38
N ILE A 190 -9.31 13.55 7.57
CA ILE A 190 -8.76 14.90 7.56
C ILE A 190 -10.01 15.78 7.46
N HIS A 191 -10.32 16.50 8.53
CA HIS A 191 -11.43 17.43 8.55
C HIS A 191 -11.20 18.37 7.36
N GLY A 192 -12.14 18.32 6.42
CA GLY A 192 -12.25 19.34 5.40
C GLY A 192 -12.84 20.56 6.07
N ASP A 193 -12.02 21.59 6.19
CA ASP A 193 -12.45 22.97 6.08
C ASP A 193 -12.09 23.46 4.66
#